data_AF-A0A2V1CWR1-F1
#
_entry.id   AF-A0A2V1CWR1-F1
#
_cell.length_a   1.000
_cell.length_b   1.000
_cell.length_c   1.000
_cell.angle_alpha   90.00
_cell.angle_beta   90.00
_cell.angle_gamma   90.00
#
_symmetry.space_group_name_H-M   'P 1'
#
loop_
_entity.id
_entity.type
_entity.pdbx_description
1 polymer ?
#
loop_
_entity_poly.entity_id
_entity_poly.type
_entity_poly.pdbx_seq_one_letter_code
_entity_poly.pdbx_strand_id
1 'polypeptide(L)'
;MTQAMSHNNGRTFRSYVSSTIGIDTQNLVLGLPEDKEYVDATRAIGFTRNTNAPQPYGPTLGGPATRPQPHLLAEIATKNPNLPWCEVARRARKIDYRKKKQSFFTSGGQDIEVDLEDASAPVAPAQALPSPLFQHMLRYNTLQAAAIDVLWSHKPTTLTQCEPLQRLADPSEFRPTYPHLVQPLADDKHCPYCRQNIAHKKRTPAALHILDCYCRSKELTFCFDCAKFYKKDEPVDEHVHLIPSTFCGTILWYGLVIRPGRCPLCPQSAEYFHSGNFKEHLDYHIQHTIEKGSLHCQNCQQQFDSEDRFRDHFIETHGITKRKTRIRD
;
A
#
# COMPACT_ATOMS: atom_id res chain seq x y z
N MET A 1 4.38 25.18 17.73
CA MET A 1 3.99 24.06 16.84
C MET A 1 4.83 24.14 15.58
N THR A 2 5.79 23.23 15.43
CA THR A 2 6.71 23.22 14.29
C THR A 2 6.28 22.08 13.36
N GLN A 3 5.67 22.41 12.22
CA GLN A 3 5.18 21.40 11.27
C GLN A 3 6.37 20.72 10.57
N ALA A 4 6.49 19.40 10.74
CA ALA A 4 7.59 18.57 10.25
C ALA A 4 7.37 18.03 8.82
N MET A 5 7.05 18.91 7.86
CA MET A 5 7.04 18.57 6.44
C MET A 5 7.64 19.73 5.64
N SER A 6 8.57 19.42 4.73
CA SER A 6 9.51 20.38 4.10
C SER A 6 8.89 21.36 3.09
N HIS A 7 7.61 21.70 3.22
CA HIS A 7 7.00 22.77 2.44
C HIS A 7 7.01 24.03 3.30
N ASN A 8 7.96 24.92 3.04
CA ASN A 8 8.18 26.17 3.79
C ASN A 8 7.02 27.19 3.64
N ASN A 9 5.93 26.80 2.99
CA ASN A 9 4.74 27.60 2.81
C ASN A 9 3.53 26.79 3.29
N GLY A 10 2.90 27.25 4.38
CA GLY A 10 1.69 26.64 4.92
C GLY A 10 0.56 26.51 3.89
N ARG A 11 0.54 27.33 2.82
CA ARG A 11 -0.46 27.24 1.74
C ARG A 11 -0.40 25.93 0.95
N THR A 12 0.77 25.32 0.76
CA THR A 12 0.91 24.14 -0.12
C THR A 12 0.38 22.87 0.54
N PHE A 13 0.61 22.67 1.84
CA PHE A 13 0.00 21.57 2.58
C PHE A 13 -1.53 21.70 2.63
N ARG A 14 -2.02 22.93 2.81
CA ARG A 14 -3.44 23.25 2.99
C ARG A 14 -4.26 23.07 1.70
N SER A 15 -3.68 23.29 0.52
CA SER A 15 -4.37 23.05 -0.76
C SER A 15 -4.70 21.58 -1.01
N TYR A 16 -3.96 20.64 -0.41
CA TYR A 16 -4.24 19.20 -0.54
C TYR A 16 -5.42 18.74 0.32
N VAL A 17 -5.71 19.45 1.41
CA VAL A 17 -6.81 19.12 2.32
C VAL A 17 -8.13 19.79 1.88
N SER A 18 -8.08 21.05 1.42
CA SER A 18 -9.28 21.80 1.01
C SER A 18 -9.89 21.34 -0.30
N SER A 19 -9.12 20.70 -1.20
CA SER A 19 -9.66 20.25 -2.49
C SER A 19 -10.70 19.13 -2.38
N THR A 20 -10.79 18.48 -1.22
CA THR A 20 -11.70 17.35 -0.97
C THR A 20 -12.70 17.65 0.14
N ILE A 21 -12.32 18.50 1.10
CA ILE A 21 -13.16 18.93 2.22
C ILE A 21 -13.48 20.40 2.01
N GLY A 22 -14.70 20.70 1.56
CA GLY A 22 -15.16 22.06 1.32
C GLY A 22 -15.51 22.80 2.60
N ILE A 23 -14.53 22.94 3.50
CA ILE A 23 -14.60 23.66 4.78
C ILE A 23 -13.36 24.55 4.86
N ASP A 24 -13.53 25.81 5.28
CA ASP A 24 -12.40 26.70 5.55
C ASP A 24 -11.68 26.29 6.84
N THR A 25 -10.85 25.26 6.74
CA THR A 25 -10.03 24.76 7.86
C THR A 25 -9.13 25.83 8.46
N GLN A 26 -8.78 26.89 7.72
CA GLN A 26 -7.92 27.97 8.22
C GLN A 26 -8.69 28.84 9.21
N ASN A 27 -9.84 29.37 8.81
CA ASN A 27 -10.61 30.24 9.70
C ASN A 27 -11.20 29.43 10.85
N LEU A 28 -11.55 28.16 10.63
CA LEU A 28 -11.97 27.25 11.70
C LEU A 28 -10.90 27.08 12.79
N VAL A 29 -9.63 26.82 12.43
CA VAL A 29 -8.53 26.66 13.40
C VAL A 29 -8.19 27.98 14.12
N LEU A 30 -8.37 29.12 13.44
CA LEU A 30 -8.11 30.44 14.00
C LEU A 30 -9.30 31.02 14.79
N GLY A 31 -10.43 30.31 14.88
CA GLY A 31 -11.66 30.83 15.49
C GLY A 31 -12.26 32.02 14.73
N LEU A 32 -11.96 32.15 13.44
CA LEU A 32 -12.46 33.18 12.54
C LEU A 32 -13.68 32.66 11.75
N PRO A 33 -14.55 33.55 11.26
CA PRO A 33 -15.65 33.16 10.39
C PRO A 33 -15.14 32.60 9.06
N GLU A 34 -15.81 31.57 8.53
CA GLU A 34 -15.47 30.91 7.25
C GLU A 34 -15.41 31.91 6.08
N ASP A 35 -14.32 31.88 5.30
CA ASP A 35 -14.20 32.60 4.04
C ASP A 35 -15.01 31.86 2.96
N LYS A 36 -16.30 32.20 2.88
CA LYS A 36 -17.24 31.58 1.94
C LYS A 36 -16.82 31.74 0.49
N GLU A 37 -16.22 32.87 0.12
CA GLU A 37 -15.80 33.11 -1.27
C GLU A 37 -14.64 32.18 -1.64
N TYR A 38 -13.67 32.01 -0.74
CA TYR A 38 -12.59 31.06 -0.94
C TYR A 38 -13.07 29.60 -0.93
N VAL A 39 -13.96 29.24 -0.01
CA VAL A 39 -14.56 27.89 0.03
C VAL A 39 -15.36 27.62 -1.23
N ASP A 40 -16.18 28.55 -1.70
CA ASP A 40 -16.97 28.39 -2.91
C ASP A 40 -16.09 28.34 -4.16
N ALA A 41 -14.99 29.10 -4.22
CA ALA A 41 -14.01 29.02 -5.32
C ALA A 41 -13.24 27.68 -5.33
N THR A 42 -12.82 27.18 -4.17
CA THR A 42 -12.11 25.89 -4.07
C THR A 42 -13.05 24.70 -4.28
N ARG A 43 -14.27 24.79 -3.77
CA ARG A 43 -15.39 23.90 -4.10
C ARG A 43 -15.66 23.93 -5.58
N ALA A 44 -15.71 25.09 -6.22
CA ALA A 44 -15.90 25.17 -7.66
C ALA A 44 -14.80 24.39 -8.39
N ILE A 45 -13.53 24.48 -8.00
CA ILE A 45 -12.47 23.66 -8.63
C ILE A 45 -12.68 22.15 -8.42
N GLY A 46 -13.18 21.72 -7.25
CA GLY A 46 -13.46 20.32 -6.94
C GLY A 46 -14.75 19.76 -7.58
N PHE A 47 -15.82 20.55 -7.62
CA PHE A 47 -17.16 20.17 -8.08
C PHE A 47 -17.43 20.54 -9.55
N THR A 48 -16.70 21.50 -10.14
CA THR A 48 -16.72 21.75 -11.60
C THR A 48 -15.71 20.88 -12.36
N ARG A 49 -14.91 20.07 -11.65
CA ARG A 49 -14.14 19.00 -12.28
C ARG A 49 -15.12 18.01 -12.86
N ASN A 50 -15.25 18.05 -14.18
CA ASN A 50 -15.90 16.98 -14.92
C ASN A 50 -15.11 15.69 -14.65
N THR A 51 -15.65 14.80 -13.82
CA THR A 51 -15.03 13.52 -13.46
C THR A 51 -14.88 12.59 -14.66
N ASN A 52 -15.61 12.88 -15.74
CA ASN A 52 -15.55 12.15 -17.02
C ASN A 52 -14.45 12.71 -17.93
N ALA A 53 -13.76 13.79 -17.53
CA ALA A 53 -12.59 14.28 -18.24
C ALA A 53 -11.49 13.21 -18.29
N PRO A 54 -10.86 12.97 -19.45
CA PRO A 54 -9.79 11.99 -19.56
C PRO A 54 -8.67 12.25 -18.54
N GLN A 55 -8.29 11.22 -17.79
CA GLN A 55 -7.18 11.29 -16.84
C GLN A 55 -5.83 11.11 -17.54
N PRO A 56 -4.76 11.80 -17.10
CA PRO A 56 -3.44 11.65 -17.67
C PRO A 56 -2.93 10.21 -17.49
N TYR A 57 -2.17 9.72 -18.47
CA TYR A 57 -1.63 8.36 -18.53
C TYR A 57 -0.56 8.00 -17.47
N GLY A 58 -0.31 8.89 -16.50
CA GLY A 58 0.60 8.65 -15.40
C GLY A 58 -0.05 7.77 -14.32
N PRO A 59 0.75 7.25 -13.37
CA PRO A 59 0.19 6.62 -12.18
C PRO A 59 -0.64 7.65 -11.40
N THR A 60 -1.94 7.37 -11.24
CA THR A 60 -2.75 8.05 -10.23
C THR A 60 -2.46 7.44 -8.87
N LEU A 61 -2.66 8.20 -7.80
CA LEU A 61 -2.56 7.68 -6.43
C LEU A 61 -3.52 6.48 -6.28
N GLY A 62 -2.97 5.27 -6.22
CA GLY A 62 -3.72 4.03 -5.99
C GLY A 62 -4.26 3.31 -7.23
N GLY A 63 -4.08 3.86 -8.44
CA GLY A 63 -4.57 3.24 -9.68
C GLY A 63 -3.45 2.62 -10.53
N PRO A 64 -3.66 1.44 -11.16
CA PRO A 64 -2.75 0.97 -12.20
C PRO A 64 -2.79 1.95 -13.38
N ALA A 65 -1.66 2.14 -14.05
CA ALA A 65 -1.61 2.98 -15.25
C ALA A 65 -2.59 2.46 -16.31
N THR A 66 -3.34 3.35 -16.95
CA THR A 66 -4.30 3.00 -18.00
C THR A 66 -3.66 2.11 -19.06
N ARG A 67 -4.26 0.96 -19.36
CA ARG A 67 -3.76 0.06 -20.40
C ARG A 67 -3.92 0.74 -21.77
N PRO A 68 -2.84 0.87 -22.58
CA PRO A 68 -2.95 1.42 -23.93
C PRO A 68 -3.76 0.50 -24.84
N GLN A 69 -4.46 1.09 -25.79
CA GLN A 69 -5.22 0.35 -26.79
C GLN A 69 -4.29 -0.54 -27.67
N PRO A 70 -4.65 -1.80 -27.94
CA PRO A 70 -3.79 -2.74 -28.68
C PRO A 70 -3.37 -2.23 -30.07
N HIS A 71 -4.27 -1.55 -30.79
CA HIS A 71 -3.98 -1.00 -32.11
C HIS A 71 -2.90 0.09 -32.07
N LEU A 72 -2.88 0.94 -31.02
CA LEU A 72 -1.86 1.98 -30.84
C LEU A 72 -0.49 1.39 -30.49
N LEU A 73 -0.48 0.30 -29.71
CA LEU A 73 0.76 -0.44 -29.43
C LEU A 73 1.37 -0.98 -30.72
N ALA A 74 0.56 -1.65 -31.55
CA ALA A 74 1.00 -2.20 -32.83
C ALA A 74 1.50 -1.09 -33.77
N GLU A 75 0.75 0.02 -33.91
CA GLU A 75 1.14 1.15 -34.76
C GLU A 75 2.51 1.73 -34.37
N ILE A 76 2.75 1.93 -33.06
CA ILE A 76 4.00 2.53 -32.57
C ILE A 76 5.16 1.55 -32.67
N ALA A 77 4.92 0.26 -32.40
CA ALA A 77 5.92 -0.79 -32.54
C ALA A 77 6.38 -0.91 -34.01
N THR A 78 5.44 -0.92 -34.96
CA THR A 78 5.76 -0.96 -36.40
C THR A 78 6.54 0.28 -36.85
N LYS A 79 6.16 1.47 -36.37
CA LYS A 79 6.88 2.72 -36.69
C LYS A 79 8.26 2.82 -36.03
N ASN A 80 8.50 2.08 -34.95
CA ASN A 80 9.73 2.20 -34.14
C ASN A 80 10.20 0.80 -33.66
N PRO A 81 10.66 -0.08 -34.55
CA PRO A 81 10.97 -1.48 -34.22
C PRO A 81 12.10 -1.62 -33.19
N ASN A 82 12.99 -0.62 -33.10
CA ASN A 82 14.15 -0.65 -32.21
C ASN A 82 13.86 -0.08 -30.81
N LEU A 83 12.64 0.39 -30.54
CA LEU A 83 12.31 0.93 -29.22
C LEU A 83 12.03 -0.18 -28.22
N PRO A 84 12.51 -0.05 -26.96
CA PRO A 84 12.14 -1.00 -25.92
C PRO A 84 10.62 -0.94 -25.66
N TRP A 85 10.03 -2.09 -25.33
CA TRP A 85 8.57 -2.23 -25.18
C TRP A 85 7.96 -1.24 -24.16
N CYS A 86 8.67 -0.95 -23.07
CA CYS A 86 8.24 0.03 -22.08
C CYS A 86 8.03 1.43 -22.67
N GLU A 87 8.88 1.82 -23.63
CA GLU A 87 8.82 3.11 -24.31
C GLU A 87 7.70 3.15 -25.35
N VAL A 88 7.50 2.05 -26.08
CA VAL A 88 6.35 1.86 -26.97
C VAL A 88 5.05 2.03 -26.19
N ALA A 89 4.90 1.34 -25.05
CA ALA A 89 3.71 1.44 -24.20
C ALA A 89 3.52 2.85 -23.62
N ARG A 90 4.61 3.52 -23.22
CA ARG A 90 4.56 4.92 -22.74
C ARG A 90 4.05 5.87 -23.82
N ARG A 91 4.56 5.75 -25.06
CA ARG A 91 4.13 6.57 -26.20
C ARG A 91 2.68 6.27 -26.60
N ALA A 92 2.27 5.00 -26.59
CA ALA A 92 0.90 4.58 -26.88
C ALA A 92 -0.09 5.24 -25.93
N ARG A 93 0.17 5.19 -24.63
CA ARG A 93 -0.71 5.83 -23.63
C ARG A 93 -0.77 7.35 -23.79
N LYS A 94 0.34 8.00 -24.14
CA LYS A 94 0.38 9.44 -24.39
C LYS A 94 -0.47 9.85 -25.59
N ILE A 95 -0.45 9.05 -26.67
CA ILE A 95 -1.28 9.29 -27.86
C ILE A 95 -2.76 9.03 -27.54
N ASP A 96 -3.06 7.92 -26.86
CA ASP A 96 -4.43 7.59 -26.42
C ASP A 96 -5.02 8.72 -25.57
N TYR A 97 -4.28 9.20 -24.58
CA TYR A 97 -4.69 10.32 -23.74
C TYR A 97 -4.97 11.59 -24.55
N ARG A 98 -4.11 11.93 -25.51
CA ARG A 98 -4.32 13.10 -26.38
C ARG A 98 -5.58 12.97 -27.24
N LYS A 99 -5.81 11.78 -27.82
CA LYS A 99 -7.02 11.52 -28.61
C LYS A 99 -8.28 11.65 -27.75
N LYS A 100 -8.32 10.99 -26.58
CA LYS A 100 -9.42 11.10 -25.63
C LYS A 100 -9.67 12.54 -25.18
N LYS A 101 -8.59 13.27 -24.85
CA LYS A 101 -8.67 14.69 -24.47
C LYS A 101 -9.27 15.52 -25.60
N GLN A 102 -8.79 15.36 -26.82
CA GLN A 102 -9.31 16.09 -27.98
C GLN A 102 -10.80 15.78 -28.21
N SER A 103 -11.17 14.50 -28.24
CA SER A 103 -12.57 14.08 -28.38
C SER A 103 -13.48 14.68 -27.30
N PHE A 104 -13.04 14.66 -26.04
CA PHE A 104 -13.79 15.23 -24.92
C PHE A 104 -14.03 16.74 -25.07
N PHE A 105 -13.03 17.51 -25.50
CA PHE A 105 -13.20 18.95 -25.73
C PHE A 105 -14.03 19.25 -26.98
N THR A 106 -13.94 18.41 -28.02
CA THR A 106 -14.76 18.55 -29.23
C THR A 106 -16.23 18.22 -28.98
N SER A 107 -16.54 17.26 -28.09
CA SER A 107 -17.92 16.94 -27.70
C SER A 107 -18.52 17.91 -26.67
N GLY A 108 -17.83 19.02 -26.37
CA GLY A 108 -18.30 20.00 -25.37
C GLY A 108 -18.34 19.44 -23.95
N GLY A 109 -17.60 18.37 -23.66
CA GLY A 109 -17.66 17.69 -22.36
C GLY A 109 -19.00 17.00 -22.08
N GLN A 110 -19.90 16.91 -23.07
CA GLN A 110 -21.02 15.97 -23.02
C GLN A 110 -20.45 14.57 -23.10
N ASP A 111 -20.99 13.70 -22.26
CA ASP A 111 -20.62 12.29 -22.20
C ASP A 111 -20.72 11.74 -23.61
N ILE A 112 -19.56 11.36 -24.16
CA ILE A 112 -19.54 10.48 -25.30
C ILE A 112 -20.19 9.21 -24.76
N GLU A 113 -21.44 8.94 -25.15
CA GLU A 113 -22.03 7.62 -25.07
C GLU A 113 -21.08 6.70 -25.82
N VAL A 114 -20.09 6.18 -25.10
CA VAL A 114 -19.33 5.04 -25.55
C VAL A 114 -20.40 3.98 -25.68
N ASP A 115 -20.63 3.46 -26.89
CA ASP A 115 -21.43 2.27 -27.15
C ASP A 115 -20.90 1.13 -26.27
N LEU A 116 -21.38 1.13 -25.04
CA LEU A 116 -21.23 0.12 -24.02
C LEU A 116 -22.54 -0.64 -24.07
N GLU A 117 -22.79 -1.34 -25.18
CA GLU A 117 -23.96 -2.21 -25.36
C GLU A 117 -24.06 -3.34 -24.30
N ASP A 118 -23.18 -3.36 -23.29
CA ASP A 118 -23.12 -4.38 -22.23
C ASP A 118 -23.17 -3.81 -20.79
N ALA A 119 -23.43 -2.50 -20.59
CA ALA A 119 -23.32 -1.85 -19.26
C ALA A 119 -24.66 -1.51 -18.56
N SER A 120 -25.73 -2.27 -18.81
CA SER A 120 -27.08 -2.00 -18.24
C SER A 120 -27.27 -2.44 -16.78
N ALA A 121 -26.24 -2.93 -16.10
CA ALA A 121 -26.31 -3.16 -14.66
C ALA A 121 -26.03 -1.85 -13.92
N PRO A 122 -26.91 -1.37 -13.00
CA PRO A 122 -26.58 -0.29 -12.10
C PRO A 122 -25.33 -0.70 -11.32
N VAL A 123 -24.19 -0.11 -11.67
CA VAL A 123 -22.94 -0.31 -10.95
C VAL A 123 -23.13 0.37 -9.60
N ALA A 124 -23.61 -0.39 -8.62
CA ALA A 124 -23.52 0.02 -7.22
C ALA A 124 -22.08 0.48 -7.00
N PRO A 125 -21.85 1.65 -6.38
CA PRO A 125 -20.51 2.19 -6.21
C PRO A 125 -19.65 1.10 -5.57
N ALA A 126 -18.71 0.55 -6.34
CA ALA A 126 -17.88 -0.55 -5.89
C ALA A 126 -17.16 -0.05 -4.64
N GLN A 127 -17.51 -0.59 -3.48
CA GLN A 127 -16.83 -0.22 -2.25
C GLN A 127 -15.36 -0.56 -2.45
N ALA A 128 -14.51 0.45 -2.39
CA ALA A 128 -13.08 0.28 -2.58
C ALA A 128 -12.57 -0.68 -1.50
N LEU A 129 -12.30 -1.93 -1.87
CA LEU A 129 -11.74 -2.89 -0.95
C LEU A 129 -10.31 -2.47 -0.60
N PRO A 130 -9.96 -2.41 0.69
CA PRO A 130 -8.59 -2.09 1.10
C PRO A 130 -7.62 -3.11 0.52
N SER A 131 -6.49 -2.64 -0.02
CA SER A 131 -5.45 -3.53 -0.55
C SER A 131 -4.99 -4.56 0.49
N PRO A 132 -4.54 -5.77 0.09
CA PRO A 132 -4.06 -6.79 1.05
C PRO A 132 -2.94 -6.28 1.97
N LEU A 133 -2.04 -5.46 1.43
CA LEU A 133 -0.98 -4.80 2.19
C LEU A 133 -1.56 -3.93 3.31
N PHE A 134 -2.56 -3.11 2.97
CA PHE A 134 -3.22 -2.23 3.93
C PHE A 134 -3.98 -3.02 4.99
N GLN A 135 -4.67 -4.09 4.61
CA GLN A 135 -5.34 -4.99 5.58
C GLN A 135 -4.35 -5.60 6.58
N HIS A 136 -3.16 -6.01 6.13
CA HIS A 136 -2.11 -6.48 7.05
C HIS A 136 -1.61 -5.37 7.99
N MET A 137 -1.46 -4.13 7.49
CA MET A 137 -1.10 -2.99 8.33
C MET A 137 -2.15 -2.70 9.41
N LEU A 138 -3.44 -2.76 9.06
CA LEU A 138 -4.53 -2.49 9.99
C LEU A 138 -4.55 -3.45 11.19
N ARG A 139 -4.06 -4.68 11.06
CA ARG A 139 -3.91 -5.62 12.20
C ARG A 139 -2.97 -5.11 13.28
N TYR A 140 -1.95 -4.36 12.87
CA TYR A 140 -0.96 -3.76 13.76
C TYR A 140 -1.34 -2.33 14.15
N ASN A 141 -2.31 -1.72 13.45
CA ASN A 141 -2.86 -0.42 13.76
C ASN A 141 -4.34 -0.53 14.15
N THR A 142 -4.61 -1.14 15.31
CA THR A 142 -5.98 -1.38 15.78
C THR A 142 -6.79 -0.10 15.93
N LEU A 143 -6.15 1.03 16.24
CA LEU A 143 -6.80 2.35 16.30
C LEU A 143 -7.25 2.82 14.91
N GLN A 144 -6.39 2.71 13.90
CA GLN A 144 -6.75 3.04 12.53
C GLN A 144 -7.78 2.07 11.94
N ALA A 145 -7.69 0.78 12.27
CA ALA A 145 -8.70 -0.21 11.89
C ALA A 145 -10.07 0.17 12.49
N ALA A 146 -10.13 0.43 13.79
CA ALA A 146 -11.36 0.85 14.46
C ALA A 146 -11.91 2.17 13.89
N ALA A 147 -11.04 3.14 13.59
CA ALA A 147 -11.46 4.39 12.96
C ALA A 147 -12.07 4.17 11.56
N ILE A 148 -11.48 3.28 10.76
CA ILE A 148 -12.02 2.91 9.44
C ILE A 148 -13.35 2.18 9.60
N ASP A 149 -13.43 1.20 10.51
CA ASP A 149 -14.67 0.46 10.74
C ASP A 149 -15.82 1.38 11.16
N VAL A 150 -15.52 2.39 11.99
CA VAL A 150 -16.49 3.41 12.39
C VAL A 150 -16.91 4.28 11.20
N LEU A 151 -15.94 4.90 10.50
CA LEU A 151 -16.21 5.86 9.42
C LEU A 151 -16.80 5.24 8.15
N TRP A 152 -16.46 3.98 7.85
CA TRP A 152 -16.98 3.26 6.69
C TRP A 152 -18.17 2.36 7.03
N SER A 153 -18.64 2.35 8.28
CA SER A 153 -19.91 1.71 8.60
C SER A 153 -21.07 2.50 8.00
N HIS A 154 -22.09 1.80 7.50
CA HIS A 154 -23.35 2.42 7.07
C HIS A 154 -24.17 3.00 8.23
N LYS A 155 -23.69 2.86 9.47
CA LYS A 155 -24.41 3.29 10.66
C LYS A 155 -24.07 4.74 10.96
N PRO A 156 -25.07 5.60 11.22
CA PRO A 156 -24.81 6.97 11.67
C PRO A 156 -23.97 6.91 12.95
N THR A 157 -22.80 7.54 12.90
CA THR A 157 -21.81 7.51 13.97
C THR A 157 -21.96 8.76 14.85
N THR A 158 -21.96 8.59 16.17
CA THR A 158 -21.94 9.71 17.12
C THR A 158 -20.51 10.18 17.40
N LEU A 159 -20.33 11.43 17.85
CA LEU A 159 -19.01 11.97 18.18
C LEU A 159 -18.26 11.13 19.24
N THR A 160 -19.00 10.47 20.15
CA THR A 160 -18.45 9.55 21.16
C THR A 160 -17.90 8.27 20.54
N GLN A 161 -18.45 7.81 19.42
CA GLN A 161 -17.95 6.64 18.69
C GLN A 161 -16.71 6.97 17.85
N CYS A 162 -16.37 8.26 17.69
CA CYS A 162 -15.15 8.73 17.04
C CYS A 162 -13.92 8.75 17.99
N GLU A 163 -13.99 8.11 19.17
CA GLU A 163 -12.84 8.00 20.08
C GLU A 163 -11.55 7.49 19.39
N PRO A 164 -11.58 6.48 18.49
CA PRO A 164 -10.38 6.05 17.78
C PRO A 164 -9.73 7.18 16.96
N LEU A 165 -10.53 8.08 16.37
CA LEU A 165 -10.02 9.24 15.63
C LEU A 165 -9.39 10.28 16.56
N GLN A 166 -9.99 10.50 17.73
CA GLN A 166 -9.41 11.40 18.74
C GLN A 166 -8.06 10.88 19.22
N ARG A 167 -7.94 9.58 19.45
CA ARG A 167 -6.67 8.92 19.81
C ARG A 167 -5.63 8.96 18.69
N LEU A 168 -6.06 8.88 17.42
CA LEU A 168 -5.16 9.05 16.27
C LEU A 168 -4.72 10.51 16.07
N ALA A 169 -5.56 11.47 16.48
CA ALA A 169 -5.26 12.90 16.42
C ALA A 169 -4.39 13.39 17.59
N ASP A 170 -4.17 12.53 18.60
CA ASP A 170 -3.27 12.83 19.71
C ASP A 170 -1.84 13.06 19.13
N PRO A 171 -1.22 14.23 19.39
CA PRO A 171 0.09 14.57 18.88
C PRO A 171 1.24 13.79 19.53
N SER A 172 0.96 12.99 20.57
CA SER A 172 1.92 12.02 21.06
C SER A 172 2.42 11.14 19.91
N GLU A 173 3.72 10.82 19.89
CA GLU A 173 4.26 9.99 18.81
C GLU A 173 3.45 8.70 18.75
N PHE A 174 2.69 8.52 17.67
CA PHE A 174 2.14 7.22 17.33
C PHE A 174 3.33 6.27 17.23
N ARG A 175 3.51 5.42 18.24
CA ARG A 175 4.59 4.46 18.27
C ARG A 175 4.06 3.16 17.69
N PRO A 176 4.43 2.80 16.45
CA PRO A 176 4.29 1.45 15.98
C PRO A 176 5.29 0.63 16.79
N THR A 177 4.88 0.21 17.97
CA THR A 177 5.46 -0.95 18.64
C THR A 177 4.63 -2.16 18.22
N TYR A 178 5.20 -3.34 18.34
CA TYR A 178 4.36 -4.53 18.53
C TYR A 178 3.36 -4.21 19.65
N PRO A 179 2.13 -4.80 19.64
CA PRO A 179 1.02 -4.39 20.50
C PRO A 179 1.50 -3.98 21.89
N HIS A 180 1.05 -2.81 22.41
CA HIS A 180 1.49 -1.96 23.56
C HIS A 180 2.35 -2.53 24.71
N LEU A 181 2.47 -3.85 24.81
CA LEU A 181 3.24 -4.64 25.75
C LEU A 181 4.76 -4.54 25.58
N VAL A 182 5.27 -4.18 24.39
CA VAL A 182 6.72 -4.08 24.18
C VAL A 182 7.22 -2.68 24.53
N GLN A 183 7.99 -2.57 25.60
CA GLN A 183 8.64 -1.30 25.99
C GLN A 183 9.46 -0.71 24.83
N PRO A 184 9.40 0.62 24.62
CA PRO A 184 10.20 1.27 23.59
C PRO A 184 11.69 1.10 23.86
N LEU A 185 12.51 1.35 22.83
CA LEU A 185 13.95 1.48 23.02
C LEU A 185 14.18 2.56 24.08
N ALA A 186 14.89 2.22 25.15
CA ALA A 186 15.35 3.24 26.08
C ALA A 186 16.34 4.17 25.35
N ASP A 187 16.42 5.43 25.81
CA ASP A 187 17.29 6.45 25.21
C ASP A 187 18.77 6.02 25.21
N ASP A 188 19.13 5.11 26.11
CA ASP A 188 20.45 4.50 26.22
C ASP A 188 20.78 3.50 25.09
N LYS A 189 19.84 3.23 24.17
CA LYS A 189 19.96 2.26 23.07
C LYS A 189 20.27 0.83 23.54
N HIS A 190 19.92 0.47 24.77
CA HIS A 190 19.96 -0.90 25.27
C HIS A 190 18.60 -1.57 25.14
N CYS A 191 18.60 -2.89 24.96
CA CYS A 191 17.39 -3.67 25.02
C CYS A 191 16.83 -3.62 26.46
N PRO A 192 15.55 -3.27 26.67
CA PRO A 192 14.97 -3.13 28.01
C PRO A 192 14.92 -4.44 28.80
N TYR A 193 14.96 -5.59 28.10
CA TYR A 193 14.83 -6.92 28.71
C TYR A 193 16.16 -7.58 29.01
N CYS A 194 17.10 -7.61 28.05
CA CYS A 194 18.37 -8.31 28.22
C CYS A 194 19.56 -7.37 28.45
N ARG A 195 19.34 -6.04 28.43
CA ARG A 195 20.37 -5.00 28.58
C ARG A 195 21.49 -5.06 27.54
N GLN A 196 21.34 -5.83 26.45
CA GLN A 196 22.31 -5.83 25.36
C GLN A 196 22.28 -4.47 24.64
N ASN A 197 23.45 -3.91 24.36
CA ASN A 197 23.56 -2.71 23.51
C ASN A 197 23.14 -3.06 22.08
N ILE A 198 22.09 -2.39 21.58
CA ILE A 198 21.54 -2.59 20.23
C ILE A 198 21.69 -1.35 19.35
N ALA A 199 22.51 -0.38 19.78
CA ALA A 199 22.79 0.85 19.03
C ALA A 199 23.39 0.60 17.65
N HIS A 200 24.17 -0.49 17.50
CA HIS A 200 24.81 -0.88 16.23
C HIS A 200 23.85 -1.61 15.29
N LYS A 201 22.68 -2.03 15.76
CA LYS A 201 21.70 -2.74 14.94
C LYS A 201 20.88 -1.74 14.13
N LYS A 202 20.60 -2.11 12.88
CA LYS A 202 19.57 -1.41 12.09
C LYS A 202 18.22 -1.51 12.80
N ARG A 203 17.31 -0.58 12.50
CA ARG A 203 15.98 -0.47 13.14
C ARG A 203 15.20 -1.80 13.17
N THR A 204 15.18 -2.54 12.06
CA THR A 204 14.43 -3.81 11.96
C THR A 204 15.03 -4.94 12.80
N PRO A 205 16.33 -5.28 12.69
CA PRO A 205 16.96 -6.23 13.61
C PRO A 205 16.84 -5.83 15.09
N ALA A 206 16.89 -4.53 15.41
CA ALA A 206 16.70 -4.06 16.78
C ALA A 206 15.27 -4.35 17.26
N ALA A 207 14.25 -4.02 16.46
CA ALA A 207 12.85 -4.28 16.79
C ALA A 207 12.55 -5.77 16.99
N LEU A 208 13.04 -6.63 16.09
CA LEU A 208 12.88 -8.09 16.22
C LEU A 208 13.57 -8.61 17.48
N HIS A 209 14.78 -8.14 17.77
CA HIS A 209 15.49 -8.51 18.99
C HIS A 209 14.69 -8.14 20.26
N ILE A 210 14.09 -6.95 20.30
CA ILE A 210 13.29 -6.52 21.44
C ILE A 210 12.04 -7.40 21.57
N LEU A 211 11.36 -7.73 20.45
CA LEU A 211 10.23 -8.66 20.44
C LEU A 211 10.63 -10.04 20.97
N ASP A 212 11.72 -10.62 20.46
CA ASP A 212 12.22 -11.94 20.88
C ASP A 212 12.61 -11.95 22.36
N CYS A 213 13.20 -10.88 22.85
CA CYS A 213 13.56 -10.75 24.25
C CYS A 213 12.32 -10.59 25.14
N TYR A 214 11.31 -9.83 24.70
CA TYR A 214 10.04 -9.72 25.39
C TYR A 214 9.36 -11.10 25.50
N CYS A 215 9.21 -11.79 24.36
CA CYS A 215 8.66 -13.13 24.27
C CYS A 215 9.37 -14.10 25.22
N ARG A 216 10.71 -14.12 25.22
CA ARG A 216 11.49 -14.95 26.16
C ARG A 216 11.28 -14.57 27.63
N SER A 217 11.26 -13.28 27.95
CA SER A 217 11.10 -12.80 29.34
C SER A 217 9.72 -13.07 29.94
N LYS A 218 8.71 -13.30 29.09
CA LYS A 218 7.31 -13.54 29.47
C LYS A 218 6.83 -14.95 29.16
N GLU A 219 7.69 -15.82 28.65
CA GLU A 219 7.34 -17.17 28.18
C GLU A 219 6.21 -17.16 27.14
N LEU A 220 6.25 -16.16 26.25
CA LEU A 220 5.29 -15.95 25.18
C LEU A 220 5.90 -16.25 23.80
N THR A 221 5.03 -16.45 22.83
CA THR A 221 5.34 -16.45 21.39
C THR A 221 4.49 -15.38 20.70
N PHE A 222 4.97 -14.83 19.58
CA PHE A 222 4.25 -13.82 18.81
C PHE A 222 3.89 -14.37 17.44
N CYS A 223 2.60 -14.36 17.09
CA CYS A 223 2.14 -14.74 15.76
C CYS A 223 2.06 -13.50 14.86
N PHE A 224 2.86 -13.48 13.80
CA PHE A 224 2.86 -12.37 12.84
C PHE A 224 1.60 -12.29 11.96
N ASP A 225 0.90 -13.42 11.78
CA ASP A 225 -0.35 -13.44 11.00
C ASP A 225 -1.52 -12.83 11.77
N CYS A 226 -1.62 -13.16 13.07
CA CYS A 226 -2.69 -12.69 13.95
C CYS A 226 -2.36 -11.39 14.68
N ALA A 227 -1.08 -10.98 14.71
CA ALA A 227 -0.57 -9.87 15.50
C ALA A 227 -0.87 -10.01 17.01
N LYS A 228 -0.78 -11.24 17.53
CA LYS A 228 -1.14 -11.59 18.92
C LYS A 228 -0.01 -12.34 19.63
N PHE A 229 0.04 -12.19 20.95
CA PHE A 229 0.91 -12.96 21.83
C PHE A 229 0.17 -14.17 22.39
N TYR A 230 0.88 -15.28 22.50
CA TYR A 230 0.36 -16.56 22.99
C TYR A 230 1.33 -17.13 24.02
N LYS A 231 0.85 -18.01 24.89
CA LYS A 231 1.75 -18.76 25.78
C LYS A 231 2.53 -19.78 24.97
N LYS A 232 3.76 -20.06 25.38
CA LYS A 232 4.63 -21.00 24.66
C LYS A 232 4.06 -22.43 24.55
N ASP A 233 3.23 -22.82 25.52
CA ASP A 233 2.60 -24.14 25.58
C ASP A 233 1.24 -24.21 24.86
N GLU A 234 0.72 -23.08 24.37
CA GLU A 234 -0.50 -23.08 23.55
C GLU A 234 -0.16 -23.59 22.13
N PRO A 235 -0.95 -24.52 21.58
CA PRO A 235 -0.69 -25.08 20.26
C PRO A 235 -0.78 -23.99 19.19
N VAL A 236 0.36 -23.67 18.59
CA VAL A 236 0.47 -22.63 17.55
C VAL A 236 -0.22 -23.05 16.25
N ASP A 237 -0.38 -24.35 16.02
CA ASP A 237 -0.92 -24.92 14.77
C ASP A 237 -2.37 -24.49 14.48
N GLU A 238 -3.16 -24.13 15.49
CA GLU A 238 -4.51 -23.58 15.28
C GLU A 238 -4.49 -22.14 14.72
N HIS A 239 -3.34 -21.46 14.76
CA HIS A 239 -3.22 -20.04 14.43
C HIS A 239 -2.55 -19.77 13.07
N VAL A 240 -1.80 -20.74 12.53
CA VAL A 240 -1.02 -20.58 11.30
C VAL A 240 -1.88 -20.69 10.03
N HIS A 241 -3.10 -21.23 10.11
CA HIS A 241 -3.87 -21.64 8.93
C HIS A 241 -5.05 -20.76 8.52
N LEU A 242 -5.47 -19.81 9.36
CA LEU A 242 -6.78 -19.18 9.16
C LEU A 242 -6.83 -18.05 8.14
N ILE A 243 -5.69 -17.67 7.55
CA ILE A 243 -5.68 -16.61 6.55
C ILE A 243 -4.90 -17.12 5.34
N PRO A 244 -5.60 -17.72 4.35
CA PRO A 244 -5.05 -17.97 3.02
C PRO A 244 -4.77 -16.62 2.35
N SER A 245 -3.73 -15.94 2.83
CA SER A 245 -3.20 -14.76 2.18
C SER A 245 -2.26 -15.25 1.10
N THR A 246 -2.60 -14.96 -0.14
CA THR A 246 -1.67 -15.11 -1.27
C THR A 246 -0.43 -14.24 -1.07
N PHE A 247 -0.41 -13.30 -0.13
CA PHE A 247 0.73 -12.43 0.13
C PHE A 247 1.90 -13.17 0.78
N CYS A 248 3.00 -13.27 0.05
CA CYS A 248 4.24 -13.95 0.44
C CYS A 248 5.38 -12.98 0.79
N GLY A 249 5.27 -11.70 0.44
CA GLY A 249 6.29 -10.69 0.69
C GLY A 249 6.52 -10.38 2.18
N THR A 250 7.73 -9.93 2.51
CA THR A 250 8.00 -9.29 3.82
C THR A 250 7.32 -7.92 3.88
N ILE A 251 6.52 -7.66 4.91
CA ILE A 251 5.91 -6.34 5.14
C ILE A 251 6.63 -5.67 6.31
N LEU A 252 7.17 -4.47 6.02
CA LEU A 252 7.78 -3.60 7.01
C LEU A 252 6.88 -2.39 7.26
N TRP A 253 6.66 -2.07 8.53
CA TRP A 253 5.93 -0.88 8.92
C TRP A 253 6.71 -0.12 9.97
N TYR A 254 7.16 1.09 9.62
CA TYR A 254 8.07 1.90 10.45
C TYR A 254 9.26 1.09 11.01
N GLY A 255 9.86 0.24 10.16
CA GLY A 255 10.98 -0.60 10.53
C GLY A 255 10.63 -1.83 11.36
N LEU A 256 9.38 -2.02 11.80
CA LEU A 256 8.92 -3.29 12.36
C LEU A 256 8.64 -4.30 11.25
N VAL A 257 8.94 -5.58 11.48
CA VAL A 257 8.41 -6.65 10.64
C VAL A 257 7.01 -6.97 11.12
N ILE A 258 6.00 -6.67 10.30
CA ILE A 258 4.61 -7.01 10.61
C ILE A 258 4.13 -8.26 9.85
N ARG A 259 4.90 -8.69 8.85
CA ARG A 259 4.73 -9.99 8.20
C ARG A 259 6.10 -10.47 7.71
N PRO A 260 6.63 -11.62 8.18
CA PRO A 260 7.81 -12.20 7.58
C PRO A 260 7.49 -12.64 6.14
N GLY A 261 8.49 -12.58 5.27
CA GLY A 261 8.36 -13.15 3.93
C GLY A 261 8.29 -14.67 4.03
N ARG A 262 7.44 -15.31 3.23
CA ARG A 262 7.33 -16.78 3.17
C ARG A 262 7.50 -17.20 1.73
N CYS A 263 8.42 -18.11 1.45
CA CYS A 263 8.68 -18.50 0.07
C CYS A 263 7.57 -19.43 -0.44
N PRO A 264 6.84 -19.05 -1.51
CA PRO A 264 5.76 -19.88 -2.05
C PRO A 264 6.27 -21.14 -2.78
N LEU A 265 7.58 -21.28 -2.94
CA LEU A 265 8.24 -22.41 -3.62
C LEU A 265 8.97 -23.35 -2.63
N CYS A 266 8.91 -23.04 -1.33
CA CYS A 266 9.50 -23.86 -0.27
C CYS A 266 8.44 -24.74 0.39
N PRO A 267 8.69 -26.05 0.56
CA PRO A 267 7.74 -26.92 1.27
C PRO A 267 7.62 -26.59 2.77
N GLN A 268 8.68 -26.05 3.38
CA GLN A 268 8.73 -25.80 4.83
C GLN A 268 8.29 -24.38 5.23
N SER A 269 7.76 -23.57 4.31
CA SER A 269 7.30 -22.20 4.59
C SER A 269 8.30 -21.35 5.40
N ALA A 270 9.59 -21.46 5.08
CA ALA A 270 10.64 -20.75 5.80
C ALA A 270 10.34 -19.24 5.89
N GLU A 271 10.55 -18.66 7.08
CA GLU A 271 10.26 -17.27 7.37
C GLU A 271 11.48 -16.37 7.15
N TYR A 272 11.27 -15.27 6.44
CA TYR A 272 12.30 -14.30 6.10
C TYR A 272 11.96 -12.92 6.63
N PHE A 273 12.67 -12.53 7.69
CA PHE A 273 12.52 -11.22 8.33
C PHE A 273 13.24 -10.08 7.58
N HIS A 274 14.06 -10.42 6.59
CA HIS A 274 14.80 -9.48 5.76
C HIS A 274 14.43 -9.65 4.30
N SER A 275 13.95 -8.57 3.68
CA SER A 275 13.52 -8.58 2.28
C SER A 275 14.67 -8.86 1.30
N GLY A 276 15.92 -8.58 1.68
CA GLY A 276 17.11 -8.96 0.90
C GLY A 276 17.27 -10.48 0.84
N ASN A 277 17.43 -11.11 2.01
CA ASN A 277 17.57 -12.56 2.14
C ASN A 277 16.38 -13.31 1.51
N PHE A 278 15.16 -12.80 1.70
CA PHE A 278 13.96 -13.38 1.08
C PHE A 278 14.05 -13.40 -0.45
N LYS A 279 14.50 -12.29 -1.04
CA LYS A 279 14.64 -12.17 -2.51
C LYS A 279 15.73 -13.07 -3.05
N GLU A 280 16.89 -13.10 -2.41
CA GLU A 280 18.00 -13.97 -2.82
C GLU A 280 17.58 -15.45 -2.79
N HIS A 281 16.84 -15.84 -1.75
CA HIS A 281 16.27 -17.17 -1.65
C HIS A 281 15.20 -17.46 -2.72
N LEU A 282 14.29 -16.51 -2.98
CA LEU A 282 13.29 -16.67 -4.03
C LEU A 282 13.94 -16.77 -5.42
N ASP A 283 14.94 -15.94 -5.69
CA ASP A 283 15.68 -15.93 -6.96
C ASP A 283 16.35 -17.29 -7.20
N TYR A 284 16.92 -17.90 -6.16
CA TYR A 284 17.43 -19.27 -6.21
C TYR A 284 16.36 -20.27 -6.66
N HIS A 285 15.15 -20.20 -6.09
CA HIS A 285 14.05 -21.09 -6.49
C HIS A 285 13.53 -20.82 -7.90
N ILE A 286 13.42 -19.56 -8.31
CA ILE A 286 12.98 -19.19 -9.66
C ILE A 286 13.97 -19.76 -10.68
N GLN A 287 15.29 -19.57 -10.45
CA GLN A 287 16.34 -20.10 -11.31
C GLN A 287 16.25 -21.63 -11.45
N HIS A 288 16.11 -22.36 -10.33
CA HIS A 288 15.96 -23.83 -10.37
C HIS A 288 14.67 -24.30 -11.05
N THR A 289 13.59 -23.52 -10.91
CA THR A 289 12.30 -23.81 -11.54
C THR A 289 12.38 -23.63 -13.07
N ILE A 290 13.13 -22.63 -13.53
CA ILE A 290 13.43 -22.41 -14.96
C ILE A 290 14.24 -23.56 -15.53
N GLU A 291 15.28 -24.01 -14.83
CA GLU A 291 16.14 -25.13 -15.26
C GLU A 291 15.36 -26.43 -15.43
N LYS A 292 14.30 -26.63 -14.65
CA LYS A 292 13.38 -27.78 -14.76
C LYS A 292 12.30 -27.61 -15.84
N GLY A 293 12.24 -26.46 -16.52
CA GLY A 293 11.28 -26.18 -17.57
C GLY A 293 9.83 -26.01 -17.10
N SER A 294 9.60 -25.78 -15.80
CA SER A 294 8.26 -25.75 -15.22
C SER A 294 7.97 -24.44 -14.49
N LEU A 295 7.75 -23.36 -15.25
CA LEU A 295 7.39 -22.06 -14.69
C LEU A 295 5.92 -22.03 -14.25
N HIS A 296 5.61 -22.66 -13.11
CA HIS A 296 4.29 -22.54 -12.48
C HIS A 296 4.42 -22.12 -11.01
N CYS A 297 3.47 -21.32 -10.54
CA CYS A 297 3.41 -20.94 -9.14
C CYS A 297 2.71 -22.04 -8.34
N GLN A 298 3.40 -22.63 -7.36
CA GLN A 298 2.82 -23.71 -6.54
C GLN A 298 1.65 -23.25 -5.65
N ASN A 299 1.55 -21.94 -5.35
CA ASN A 299 0.52 -21.40 -4.48
C ASN A 299 -0.81 -21.15 -5.23
N CYS A 300 -0.76 -20.62 -6.45
CA CYS A 300 -1.96 -20.34 -7.26
C CYS A 300 -2.17 -21.30 -8.44
N GLN A 301 -1.22 -22.22 -8.68
CA GLN A 301 -1.20 -23.17 -9.80
C GLN A 301 -1.21 -22.52 -11.20
N GLN A 302 -0.87 -21.23 -11.31
CA GLN A 302 -0.78 -20.55 -12.59
C GLN A 302 0.54 -20.90 -13.30
N GLN A 303 0.46 -21.20 -14.61
CA GLN A 303 1.61 -21.46 -15.47
C GLN A 303 1.99 -20.21 -16.28
N PHE A 304 3.29 -20.06 -16.55
CA PHE A 304 3.87 -18.90 -17.22
C PHE A 304 4.76 -19.33 -18.38
N ASP A 305 4.77 -18.51 -19.42
CA ASP A 305 5.55 -18.70 -20.65
C ASP A 305 6.91 -18.00 -20.62
N SER A 306 7.16 -17.13 -19.63
CA SER A 306 8.44 -16.46 -19.46
C SER A 306 8.80 -16.21 -17.99
N GLU A 307 10.10 -16.12 -17.70
CA GLU A 307 10.62 -15.76 -16.37
C GLU A 307 10.10 -14.38 -15.92
N ASP A 308 10.09 -13.39 -16.82
CA ASP A 308 9.65 -12.03 -16.49
C ASP A 308 8.20 -12.01 -16.01
N ARG A 309 7.30 -12.73 -16.71
CA ARG A 309 5.89 -12.84 -16.31
C ARG A 309 5.74 -13.59 -15.00
N PHE A 310 6.56 -14.62 -14.77
CA PHE A 310 6.56 -15.35 -13.52
C PHE A 310 7.01 -14.47 -12.33
N ARG A 311 8.02 -13.62 -12.54
CA ARG A 311 8.48 -12.63 -11.55
C ARG A 311 7.42 -11.57 -11.30
N ASP A 312 6.86 -10.99 -12.35
CA ASP A 312 5.81 -9.98 -12.23
C ASP A 312 4.58 -10.55 -11.51
N HIS A 313 4.23 -11.81 -11.73
CA HIS A 313 3.20 -12.50 -10.98
C HIS A 313 3.49 -12.55 -9.46
N PHE A 314 4.73 -12.87 -9.04
CA PHE A 314 5.09 -12.83 -7.62
C PHE A 314 4.99 -11.42 -7.03
N ILE A 315 5.26 -10.40 -7.82
CA ILE A 315 5.17 -9.01 -7.36
C ILE A 315 3.69 -8.61 -7.22
N GLU A 316 2.87 -8.88 -8.23
CA GLU A 316 1.48 -8.44 -8.32
C GLU A 316 0.55 -9.27 -7.43
N THR A 317 0.67 -10.59 -7.47
CA THR A 317 -0.23 -11.52 -6.77
C THR A 317 0.27 -11.84 -5.36
N HIS A 318 1.59 -11.96 -5.18
CA HIS A 318 2.20 -12.37 -3.92
C HIS A 318 2.87 -11.22 -3.15
N GLY A 319 2.81 -9.99 -3.66
CA GLY A 319 3.26 -8.79 -2.94
C GLY A 319 4.77 -8.72 -2.71
N ILE A 320 5.55 -9.43 -3.52
CA ILE A 320 7.00 -9.46 -3.39
C ILE A 320 7.57 -8.15 -3.93
N THR A 321 8.29 -7.39 -3.10
CA THR A 321 8.79 -6.07 -3.52
C THR A 321 9.78 -6.19 -4.69
N LYS A 322 9.63 -5.36 -5.73
CA LYS A 322 10.59 -5.30 -6.85
C LYS A 322 12.02 -5.08 -6.33
N ARG A 323 13.01 -5.69 -6.98
CA ARG A 323 14.41 -5.36 -6.72
C ARG A 323 14.58 -3.89 -7.08
N LYS A 324 15.15 -3.09 -6.18
CA LYS A 324 15.70 -1.80 -6.59
C LYS A 324 16.87 -2.16 -7.50
N THR A 325 16.65 -2.10 -8.82
CA THR A 325 17.74 -2.15 -9.78
C THR A 325 18.68 -1.03 -9.38
N ARG A 326 19.85 -1.40 -8.82
CA ARG A 326 20.93 -0.43 -8.70
C ARG A 326 21.29 -0.09 -10.13
N ILE A 327 20.83 1.07 -10.59
CA ILE A 327 21.41 1.70 -11.77
C ILE A 327 22.89 1.86 -11.39
N ARG A 328 23.75 1.03 -12.00
CA ARG A 328 25.18 1.22 -11.92
C ARG A 328 25.45 2.42 -12.82
N ASP A 329 25.52 3.60 -12.21
CA ASP A 329 26.09 4.78 -12.85
C ASP A 329 27.62 4.61 -12.96
#